data_AF-A0A8H7R745-F1
#
_entry.id   AF-A0A8H7R745-F1
#
_cell.length_a   1.000
_cell.length_b   1.000
_cell.length_c   1.000
_cell.angle_alpha   90.00
_cell.angle_beta   90.00
_cell.angle_gamma   90.00
#
_symmetry.space_group_name_H-M   'P 1'
#
loop_
_entity.id
_entity.type
_entity.pdbx_description
1 polymer ?
#
loop_
_entity_poly.entity_id
_entity_poly.type
_entity_poly.pdbx_seq_one_letter_code
_entity_poly.pdbx_strand_id
1 'polypeptide(L)'
;MSDFEEECDFQAPINVPVDIYTRKRNRCQIEDDKYVETEQDLTEVSTCSLCQTCWTNNGAHGIVGLKCGHVFGRSCIVQHMRDATAQKTPAKCPTCDNPLTKAEPRRIWPNKVIPCDEADLIELKKQHAEADLIIQGLKEANEAIQQQIDKAIFDHLVLQAEDRSNRIISPSQIMQMSQPSIFVHQRSFSKKNEKYRVMDVDPMGDRAVVSVWKEQKYGIRKMNLYDITSTEFIPNHSGIIKDLKYNTENMVLSTGLDKTLKLTSLQSNQVVLSYQLGAPGWSCASSEANPSIVYCGLTSNTVLVFDIRNTKEFVHKLIEPCVPKIFSPIHSIMEVMTEDVPLLLCSNLSHTYGWNTSTEEYEYVPLQQSVEYENDVTDLIILFQPI
;
A
#
# COMPACT_ATOMS: atom_id res chain seq x y z
N MET A 1 -22.32 -28.07 10.76
CA MET A 1 -23.60 -27.98 11.51
C MET A 1 -23.23 -27.46 12.89
N SER A 2 -23.38 -26.19 13.24
CA SER A 2 -24.16 -25.09 12.66
C SER A 2 -23.52 -23.77 13.10
N ASP A 3 -23.12 -23.00 12.09
CA ASP A 3 -23.11 -21.55 11.91
C ASP A 3 -23.32 -20.65 13.15
N PHE A 4 -22.27 -19.89 13.47
CA PHE A 4 -22.31 -18.64 14.22
C PHE A 4 -22.61 -17.53 13.22
N GLU A 5 -23.80 -16.93 13.29
CA GLU A 5 -24.12 -15.67 12.60
C GLU A 5 -24.04 -14.53 13.63
N GLU A 6 -23.04 -13.67 13.48
CA GLU A 6 -23.00 -12.34 14.11
C GLU A 6 -24.00 -11.44 13.39
N GLU A 7 -25.12 -11.14 14.06
CA GLU A 7 -26.08 -10.14 13.61
C GLU A 7 -25.51 -8.73 13.88
N CYS A 8 -24.76 -8.20 12.92
CA CYS A 8 -24.36 -6.79 12.89
C CYS A 8 -25.59 -5.93 12.51
N ASP A 9 -26.22 -5.32 13.51
CA ASP A 9 -27.36 -4.40 13.36
C ASP A 9 -26.90 -3.04 12.78
N PHE A 10 -26.50 -3.04 11.51
CA PHE A 10 -26.33 -1.82 10.72
C PHE A 10 -27.65 -1.49 10.05
N GLN A 11 -28.41 -0.54 10.62
CA GLN A 11 -29.51 0.09 9.88
C GLN A 11 -28.94 0.80 8.64
N ALA A 12 -29.44 0.45 7.46
CA ALA A 12 -29.13 1.17 6.24
C ALA A 12 -29.54 2.66 6.36
N PRO A 13 -28.77 3.60 5.78
CA PRO A 13 -29.09 5.02 5.87
C PRO A 13 -30.46 5.32 5.27
N ILE A 14 -31.28 6.06 6.03
CA ILE A 14 -32.62 6.48 5.64
C ILE A 14 -32.49 7.43 4.44
N ASN A 15 -33.05 7.04 3.30
CA ASN A 15 -33.06 7.87 2.10
C ASN A 15 -34.17 8.94 2.22
N VAL A 16 -33.80 10.18 2.53
CA VAL A 16 -34.75 11.29 2.66
C VAL A 16 -34.92 11.97 1.30
N PRO A 17 -36.14 12.12 0.75
CA PRO A 17 -36.37 12.83 -0.50
C PRO A 17 -35.98 14.31 -0.40
N VAL A 18 -35.32 14.83 -1.42
CA VAL A 18 -34.64 16.15 -1.44
C VAL A 18 -35.61 17.36 -1.54
N ASP A 19 -36.92 17.15 -1.66
CA ASP A 19 -37.87 18.24 -1.91
C ASP A 19 -38.67 18.72 -0.69
N ILE A 20 -38.01 19.35 0.30
CA ILE A 20 -38.70 19.97 1.46
C ILE A 20 -38.49 21.50 1.54
N TYR A 21 -37.80 22.14 0.60
CA TYR A 21 -37.53 23.59 0.65
C TYR A 21 -38.70 24.53 0.30
N THR A 22 -39.96 24.07 0.27
CA THR A 22 -41.10 24.94 -0.08
C THR A 22 -42.38 24.69 0.72
N ARG A 23 -42.30 24.56 2.06
CA ARG A 23 -43.47 24.76 2.92
C ARG A 23 -43.22 25.83 3.99
N LYS A 24 -43.70 27.04 3.71
CA LYS A 24 -43.86 28.12 4.69
C LYS A 24 -44.70 27.61 5.87
N ARG A 25 -44.06 27.33 7.01
CA ARG A 25 -44.76 27.14 8.28
C ARG A 25 -45.17 28.51 8.80
N ASN A 26 -46.47 28.73 8.94
CA ASN A 26 -47.02 29.87 9.66
C ASN A 26 -46.46 29.86 11.08
N ARG A 27 -45.66 30.87 11.41
CA ARG A 27 -45.17 31.12 12.77
C ARG A 27 -46.34 31.68 13.58
N CYS A 28 -46.98 30.86 14.39
CA CYS A 28 -47.76 31.37 15.53
C CYS A 28 -46.79 32.12 16.43
N GLN A 29 -47.04 33.41 16.64
CA GLN A 29 -46.37 34.21 17.66
C GLN A 29 -46.86 33.66 19.00
N ILE A 30 -45.97 32.99 19.73
CA ILE A 30 -46.15 32.73 21.15
C ILE A 30 -45.43 33.90 21.82
N GLU A 31 -46.15 34.68 22.60
CA GLU A 31 -45.58 35.74 23.42
C GLU A 31 -44.68 35.09 24.48
N ASP A 32 -43.41 35.50 24.51
CA ASP A 32 -42.42 35.04 25.49
C ASP A 32 -42.74 35.66 26.86
N ASP A 33 -43.71 35.08 27.58
CA ASP A 33 -43.84 35.32 29.01
C ASP A 33 -42.63 34.71 29.70
N LYS A 34 -41.70 35.58 30.14
CA LYS A 34 -40.54 35.22 30.96
C LYS A 34 -41.02 34.73 32.33
N TYR A 35 -41.32 33.45 32.43
CA TYR A 35 -41.42 32.76 33.70
C TYR A 35 -40.00 32.54 34.25
N VAL A 36 -39.67 33.15 35.38
CA VAL A 36 -38.43 32.89 36.13
C VAL A 36 -38.71 31.70 37.04
N GLU A 37 -38.31 30.50 36.62
CA GLU A 37 -38.36 29.30 37.47
C GLU A 37 -37.32 29.44 38.60
N THR A 38 -37.73 29.25 39.85
CA THR A 38 -36.82 29.25 41.00
C THR A 38 -36.06 27.92 41.09
N GLU A 39 -34.90 27.87 41.76
CA GLU A 39 -34.12 26.62 41.90
C GLU A 39 -34.93 25.48 42.54
N GLN A 40 -35.95 25.79 43.35
CA GLN A 40 -36.88 24.81 43.92
C GLN A 40 -37.82 24.21 42.87
N ASP A 41 -38.31 25.01 41.92
CA ASP A 41 -39.21 24.56 40.84
C ASP A 41 -38.51 23.57 39.88
N LEU A 42 -37.21 23.75 39.64
CA LEU A 42 -36.40 22.86 38.79
C LEU A 42 -36.17 21.47 39.43
N THR A 43 -36.17 21.38 40.76
CA THR A 43 -35.99 20.11 41.47
C THR A 43 -37.25 19.23 41.47
N GLU A 44 -38.44 19.83 41.47
CA GLU A 44 -39.71 19.08 41.38
C GLU A 44 -39.96 18.52 39.96
N VAL A 45 -39.51 19.23 38.92
CA VAL A 45 -39.64 18.80 37.52
C VAL A 45 -38.62 17.70 37.17
N SER A 46 -37.51 17.61 37.89
CA SER A 46 -36.41 16.68 37.61
C SER A 46 -36.42 15.40 38.47
N THR A 47 -37.48 15.14 39.23
CA THR A 47 -37.60 13.94 40.07
C THR A 47 -38.86 13.11 39.80
N CYS A 48 -38.76 11.80 40.01
CA CYS A 48 -39.86 10.86 39.82
C CYS A 48 -40.81 10.90 41.03
N SER A 49 -42.11 11.09 40.79
CA SER A 49 -43.13 11.17 41.85
C SER A 49 -43.35 9.87 42.65
N LEU A 50 -42.83 8.72 42.18
CA LEU A 50 -42.96 7.43 42.87
C LEU A 50 -41.82 7.14 43.87
N CYS A 51 -40.61 7.58 43.56
CA CYS A 51 -39.42 7.25 44.36
C CYS A 51 -38.61 8.50 44.77
N GLN A 52 -39.02 9.67 44.30
CA GLN A 52 -38.41 10.97 44.59
C GLN A 52 -36.94 11.09 44.18
N THR A 53 -36.45 10.21 43.30
CA THR A 53 -35.10 10.26 42.74
C THR A 53 -35.07 10.99 41.41
N CYS A 54 -33.92 11.56 41.05
CA CYS A 54 -33.72 12.23 39.77
C CYS A 54 -33.89 11.26 38.59
N TRP A 55 -34.50 11.75 37.51
CA TRP A 55 -34.61 10.99 36.26
C TRP A 55 -33.25 10.79 35.60
N THR A 56 -33.08 9.70 34.85
CA THR A 56 -31.88 9.51 34.02
C THR A 56 -32.19 9.68 32.53
N ASN A 57 -31.26 10.23 31.75
CA ASN A 57 -31.44 10.31 30.28
C ASN A 57 -31.41 8.92 29.64
N ASN A 58 -30.66 8.00 30.24
CA ASN A 58 -30.54 6.63 29.80
C ASN A 58 -30.48 5.63 30.97
N GLY A 59 -30.95 4.41 30.74
CA GLY A 59 -30.96 3.35 31.75
C GLY A 59 -32.33 3.05 32.35
N ALA A 60 -32.33 2.34 33.49
CA ALA A 60 -33.51 1.75 34.09
C ALA A 60 -34.51 2.77 34.65
N HIS A 61 -34.03 3.95 35.09
CA HIS A 61 -34.85 5.02 35.67
C HIS A 61 -35.10 6.18 34.68
N GLY A 62 -35.22 5.85 33.38
CA GLY A 62 -35.53 6.83 32.35
C GLY A 62 -36.99 7.30 32.36
N ILE A 63 -37.23 8.49 31.80
CA ILE A 63 -38.55 9.12 31.74
C ILE A 63 -39.51 8.33 30.84
N VAL A 64 -40.68 7.94 31.35
CA VAL A 64 -41.76 7.36 30.55
C VAL A 64 -43.10 8.07 30.78
N GLY A 65 -43.83 8.31 29.70
CA GLY A 65 -45.19 8.85 29.72
C GLY A 65 -46.25 7.76 29.53
N LEU A 66 -47.35 7.87 30.28
CA LEU A 66 -48.53 7.01 30.16
C LEU A 66 -49.58 7.66 29.22
N LYS A 67 -50.60 6.91 28.77
CA LYS A 67 -51.65 7.50 27.90
C LYS A 67 -52.47 8.57 28.61
N CYS A 68 -52.56 8.51 29.93
CA CYS A 68 -53.19 9.54 30.74
C CYS A 68 -52.36 10.83 30.87
N GLY A 69 -51.16 10.90 30.28
CA GLY A 69 -50.30 12.08 30.30
C GLY A 69 -49.35 12.18 31.50
N HIS A 70 -49.54 11.35 32.54
CA HIS A 70 -48.65 11.32 33.70
C HIS A 70 -47.32 10.64 33.38
N VAL A 71 -46.26 11.12 34.03
CA VAL A 71 -44.87 10.73 33.75
C VAL A 71 -44.26 10.08 34.99
N PHE A 72 -43.59 8.94 34.82
CA PHE A 72 -42.96 8.18 35.92
C PHE A 72 -41.66 7.53 35.48
N GLY A 73 -40.75 7.25 36.42
CA GLY A 73 -39.52 6.53 36.10
C GLY A 73 -39.83 5.12 35.60
N ARG A 74 -39.17 4.67 34.53
CA ARG A 74 -39.47 3.39 33.86
C ARG A 74 -39.41 2.21 34.83
N SER A 75 -38.36 2.12 35.65
CA SER A 75 -38.23 1.09 36.68
C SER A 75 -39.37 1.14 37.69
N CYS A 76 -39.74 2.34 38.15
CA CYS A 76 -40.77 2.54 39.17
C CYS A 76 -42.16 2.17 38.69
N ILE A 77 -42.57 2.60 37.48
CA ILE A 77 -43.90 2.26 36.96
C ILE A 77 -43.98 0.78 36.57
N VAL A 78 -42.90 0.20 36.03
CA VAL A 78 -42.85 -1.24 35.73
C VAL A 78 -42.95 -2.07 37.02
N GLN A 79 -42.28 -1.64 38.09
CA GLN A 79 -42.39 -2.28 39.41
C GLN A 79 -43.81 -2.16 39.98
N HIS A 80 -44.42 -0.97 39.91
CA HIS A 80 -45.80 -0.76 40.35
C HIS A 80 -46.80 -1.67 39.58
N MET A 81 -46.62 -1.84 38.27
CA MET A 81 -47.44 -2.75 37.47
C MET A 81 -47.22 -4.23 37.84
N ARG A 82 -45.98 -4.61 38.19
CA ARG A 82 -45.66 -5.97 38.68
C ARG A 82 -46.32 -6.23 40.02
N ASP A 83 -46.28 -5.27 40.94
CA ASP A 83 -46.87 -5.38 42.27
C ASP A 83 -48.41 -5.48 42.21
N ALA A 84 -49.06 -4.69 41.35
CA ALA A 84 -50.51 -4.81 41.10
C ALA A 84 -50.87 -6.19 40.53
N THR A 85 -50.06 -6.69 39.58
CA THR A 85 -50.25 -8.04 39.02
C THR A 85 -50.09 -9.13 40.08
N ALA A 86 -49.10 -8.99 40.98
CA ALA A 86 -48.89 -9.92 42.09
C ALA A 86 -50.05 -9.92 43.09
N GLN A 87 -50.67 -8.75 43.33
CA GLN A 87 -51.84 -8.58 44.19
C GLN A 87 -53.17 -8.93 43.49
N LYS A 88 -53.15 -9.42 42.23
CA LYS A 88 -54.33 -9.71 41.39
C LYS A 88 -55.28 -8.51 41.21
N THR A 89 -54.76 -7.29 41.32
CA THR A 89 -55.50 -6.06 41.05
C THR A 89 -55.15 -5.53 39.66
N PRO A 90 -56.09 -4.84 38.98
CA PRO A 90 -55.77 -4.21 37.70
C PRO A 90 -54.74 -3.09 37.94
N ALA A 91 -53.67 -3.09 37.15
CA ALA A 91 -52.68 -2.01 37.20
C ALA A 91 -53.33 -0.68 36.80
N LYS A 92 -53.17 0.35 37.63
CA LYS A 92 -53.75 1.67 37.43
C LYS A 92 -52.68 2.74 37.58
N CYS A 93 -52.92 3.91 36.99
CA CYS A 93 -52.05 5.06 37.15
C CYS A 93 -52.06 5.53 38.61
N PRO A 94 -50.90 5.64 39.29
CA PRO A 94 -50.81 6.09 40.69
C PRO A 94 -51.40 7.48 40.96
N THR A 95 -51.53 8.33 39.93
CA THR A 95 -52.00 9.71 40.07
C THR A 95 -53.47 9.90 39.71
N CYS A 96 -54.01 9.12 38.76
CA CYS A 96 -55.36 9.36 38.21
C CYS A 96 -56.21 8.11 38.04
N ASP A 97 -55.75 6.95 38.52
CA ASP A 97 -56.45 5.67 38.48
C ASP A 97 -56.85 5.11 37.11
N ASN A 98 -56.43 5.75 36.01
CA ASN A 98 -56.65 5.24 34.67
C ASN A 98 -55.98 3.86 34.47
N PRO A 99 -56.65 2.90 33.81
CA PRO A 99 -56.16 1.54 33.66
C PRO A 99 -54.91 1.49 32.78
N LEU A 100 -53.88 0.76 33.24
CA LEU A 100 -52.59 0.64 32.57
C LEU A 100 -52.45 -0.70 31.84
N THR A 101 -51.93 -0.63 30.62
CA THR A 101 -51.61 -1.81 29.80
C THR A 101 -50.10 -2.06 29.72
N LYS A 102 -49.66 -3.32 29.63
CA LYS A 102 -48.21 -3.70 29.65
C LYS A 102 -47.35 -3.02 28.57
N ALA A 103 -47.94 -2.60 27.45
CA ALA A 103 -47.27 -1.90 26.34
C ALA A 103 -47.44 -0.37 26.39
N GLU A 104 -48.00 0.16 27.47
CA GLU A 104 -48.35 1.58 27.58
C GLU A 104 -47.20 2.54 27.88
N PRO A 105 -46.22 2.21 28.74
CA PRO A 105 -45.18 3.16 29.10
C PRO A 105 -44.30 3.49 27.88
N ARG A 106 -44.44 4.71 27.34
CA ARG A 106 -43.63 5.18 26.22
C ARG A 106 -42.47 6.01 26.72
N ARG A 107 -41.28 5.72 26.23
CA ARG A 107 -40.08 6.47 26.59
C ARG A 107 -40.13 7.90 26.05
N ILE A 108 -39.85 8.86 26.92
CA ILE A 108 -39.64 10.26 26.57
C ILE A 108 -38.13 10.52 26.60
N TRP A 109 -37.62 11.14 25.55
CA TRP A 109 -36.23 11.58 25.46
C TRP A 109 -36.19 13.09 25.73
N PRO A 110 -35.69 13.54 26.89
CA PRO A 110 -35.59 14.96 27.18
C PRO A 110 -34.52 15.62 26.29
N ASN A 111 -34.79 16.85 25.83
CA ASN A 111 -33.84 17.65 25.05
C ASN A 111 -32.64 18.16 25.89
N LYS A 112 -32.81 18.25 27.22
CA LYS A 112 -31.75 18.63 28.14
C LYS A 112 -31.26 17.38 28.86
N VAL A 113 -29.95 17.20 28.85
CA VAL A 113 -29.25 16.13 29.56
C VAL A 113 -29.43 16.38 31.05
N ILE A 114 -30.20 15.53 31.73
CA ILE A 114 -30.30 15.49 33.19
C ILE A 114 -28.96 14.94 33.70
N PRO A 115 -28.18 15.71 34.48
CA PRO A 115 -26.88 15.25 34.96
C PRO A 115 -27.07 14.09 35.94
N CYS A 116 -26.48 12.93 35.63
CA CYS A 116 -26.11 11.98 36.68
C CYS A 116 -24.89 12.56 37.39
N ASP A 117 -25.01 12.72 38.71
CA ASP A 117 -23.99 13.06 39.70
C ASP A 117 -22.88 14.01 39.24
N GLU A 118 -22.96 15.28 39.65
CA GLU A 118 -21.99 16.34 39.36
C GLU A 118 -20.55 15.97 39.74
N ALA A 119 -20.37 15.06 40.71
CA ALA A 119 -19.08 14.52 41.13
C ALA A 119 -18.37 13.72 40.01
N ASP A 120 -19.09 12.89 39.26
CA ASP A 120 -18.51 12.06 38.19
C ASP A 120 -18.07 12.92 37.01
N LEU A 121 -18.78 14.00 36.73
CA LEU A 121 -18.40 14.97 35.70
C LEU A 121 -17.12 15.73 36.05
N ILE A 122 -16.93 16.07 37.33
CA ILE A 122 -15.71 16.74 37.80
C ILE A 122 -14.51 15.79 37.67
N GLU A 123 -14.67 14.53 38.07
CA GLU A 123 -13.61 13.54 37.98
C GLU A 123 -13.24 13.22 36.52
N LEU A 124 -14.23 13.04 35.64
CA LEU A 124 -13.98 12.77 34.23
C LEU A 124 -13.28 13.95 33.54
N LYS A 125 -13.65 15.19 33.88
CA LYS A 125 -12.98 16.39 33.37
C LYS A 125 -11.52 16.47 33.83
N LYS A 126 -11.24 16.07 35.07
CA LYS A 126 -9.88 16.02 35.60
C LYS A 126 -9.03 14.98 34.85
N GLN A 127 -9.56 13.79 34.63
CA GLN A 127 -8.88 12.73 33.87
C GLN A 127 -8.61 13.14 32.41
N HIS A 128 -9.55 13.85 31.78
CA HIS A 128 -9.36 14.38 30.43
C HIS A 128 -8.23 15.42 30.38
N ALA A 129 -8.20 16.35 31.35
CA ALA A 129 -7.15 17.36 31.43
C ALA A 129 -5.76 16.74 31.66
N GLU A 130 -5.66 15.68 32.48
CA GLU A 130 -4.43 14.93 32.69
C GLU A 130 -3.97 14.20 31.41
N ALA A 131 -4.90 13.57 30.68
CA ALA A 131 -4.60 12.90 29.42
C ALA A 131 -4.12 13.87 28.33
N ASP A 132 -4.72 15.06 28.24
CA ASP A 132 -4.33 16.10 27.28
C ASP A 132 -2.89 16.56 27.50
N LEU A 133 -2.48 16.75 28.76
CA LEU A 133 -1.11 17.13 29.12
C LEU A 133 -0.10 16.04 28.71
N ILE A 134 -0.44 14.77 28.89
CA ILE A 134 0.41 13.64 28.49
C ILE A 134 0.54 13.58 26.96
N ILE A 135 -0.57 13.74 26.23
CA ILE A 135 -0.56 13.73 24.76
C ILE A 135 0.29 14.87 24.22
N GLN A 136 0.22 16.06 24.83
CA GLN A 136 1.04 17.20 24.42
C GLN A 136 2.53 16.90 24.62
N GLY A 137 2.93 16.36 25.78
CA GLY A 137 4.33 15.99 26.03
C GLY A 137 4.86 14.90 25.09
N LEU A 138 4.02 13.91 24.74
CA LEU A 138 4.40 12.88 23.76
C LEU A 138 4.54 13.43 22.34
N LYS A 139 3.71 14.42 21.94
CA LYS A 139 3.85 15.10 20.64
C LYS A 139 5.17 15.85 20.55
N GLU A 140 5.50 16.63 21.58
CA GLU A 140 6.77 17.37 21.64
C GLU A 140 7.98 16.43 21.59
N ALA A 141 7.92 15.29 22.30
CA ALA A 141 8.97 14.28 22.24
C ALA A 141 9.10 13.62 20.86
N ASN A 142 7.99 13.30 20.19
CA ASN A 142 7.99 12.74 18.85
C ASN A 142 8.52 13.73 17.80
N GLU A 143 8.18 15.01 17.90
CA GLU A 143 8.73 16.05 17.02
C GLU A 143 10.24 16.19 17.21
N ALA A 144 10.73 16.14 18.45
CA ALA A 144 12.17 16.18 18.72
C ALA A 144 12.91 14.96 18.15
N ILE A 145 12.33 13.76 18.23
CA ILE A 145 12.89 12.55 17.61
C ILE A 145 12.88 12.67 16.08
N GLN A 146 11.79 13.18 15.50
CA GLN A 146 11.69 13.35 14.05
C GLN A 146 12.76 14.32 13.53
N GLN A 147 12.99 15.43 14.23
CA GLN A 147 14.08 16.36 13.89
C GLN A 147 15.47 15.71 13.97
N GLN A 148 15.70 14.80 14.92
CA GLN A 148 16.94 14.05 15.00
C GLN A 148 17.11 13.06 13.83
N ILE A 149 16.03 12.40 13.41
CA ILE A 149 16.03 11.51 12.24
C ILE A 149 16.33 12.31 10.97
N ASP A 150 15.67 13.45 10.77
CA ASP A 150 15.86 14.29 9.58
C ASP A 150 17.30 14.83 9.52
N LYS A 151 17.87 15.20 10.67
CA LYS A 151 19.29 15.57 10.77
C LYS A 151 20.21 14.40 10.42
N ALA A 152 19.95 13.21 10.94
CA ALA A 152 20.76 12.02 10.64
C ALA A 152 20.69 11.63 9.15
N ILE A 153 19.52 11.78 8.52
CA ILE A 153 19.34 11.58 7.07
C ILE A 153 20.15 12.61 6.30
N PHE A 154 20.09 13.88 6.70
CA PHE A 154 20.86 14.95 6.07
C PHE A 154 22.37 14.70 6.19
N ASP A 155 22.86 14.37 7.38
CA ASP A 155 24.28 14.04 7.61
C ASP A 155 24.70 12.82 6.77
N HIS A 156 23.83 11.81 6.63
CA HIS A 156 24.11 10.65 5.77
C HIS A 156 24.16 11.02 4.28
N LEU A 157 23.27 11.90 3.81
CA LEU A 157 23.27 12.41 2.44
C LEU A 157 24.52 13.23 2.15
N VAL A 158 24.98 14.06 3.09
CA VAL A 158 26.23 14.82 2.98
C VAL A 158 27.42 13.88 2.89
N LEU A 159 27.50 12.86 3.75
CA LEU A 159 28.57 11.85 3.69
C LEU A 159 28.54 11.04 2.38
N GLN A 160 27.36 10.71 1.87
CA GLN A 160 27.22 10.07 0.55
C GLN A 160 27.64 11.00 -0.60
N ALA A 161 27.35 12.30 -0.49
CA ALA A 161 27.78 13.30 -1.48
C ALA A 161 29.30 13.52 -1.43
N GLU A 162 29.92 13.50 -0.26
CA GLU A 162 31.38 13.52 -0.08
C GLU A 162 32.04 12.25 -0.61
N ASP A 163 31.46 11.05 -0.40
CA ASP A 163 31.96 9.80 -0.98
C ASP A 163 31.79 9.79 -2.52
N ARG A 164 30.68 10.34 -3.03
CA ARG A 164 30.49 10.58 -4.48
C ARG A 164 31.49 11.59 -5.02
N SER A 165 31.79 12.67 -4.30
CA SER A 165 32.78 13.67 -4.71
C SER A 165 34.23 13.15 -4.60
N ASN A 166 34.49 12.18 -3.73
CA ASN A 166 35.76 11.44 -3.67
C ASN A 166 35.86 10.34 -4.76
N ARG A 167 34.73 9.90 -5.34
CA ARG A 167 34.66 9.04 -6.53
C ARG A 167 34.64 9.82 -7.84
N ILE A 168 34.33 11.12 -7.82
CA ILE A 168 34.67 12.03 -8.92
C ILE A 168 36.18 12.21 -8.86
N ILE A 169 36.87 11.44 -9.69
CA ILE A 169 38.31 11.52 -9.90
C ILE A 169 38.68 12.99 -10.06
N SER A 170 39.45 13.52 -9.12
CA SER A 170 40.00 14.87 -9.25
C SER A 170 40.80 14.97 -10.57
N PRO A 171 40.76 16.09 -11.30
CA PRO A 171 41.53 16.22 -12.56
C PRO A 171 43.02 15.92 -12.39
N SER A 172 43.55 16.08 -11.17
CA SER A 172 44.91 15.69 -10.77
C SER A 172 45.14 14.18 -10.67
N GLN A 173 44.12 13.36 -10.39
CA GLN A 173 44.20 11.89 -10.42
C GLN A 173 44.05 11.31 -11.84
N ILE A 174 43.36 12.00 -12.76
CA ILE A 174 43.30 11.61 -14.18
C ILE A 174 44.71 11.60 -14.81
N MET A 175 45.58 12.53 -14.42
CA MET A 175 46.98 12.54 -14.87
C MET A 175 47.85 11.41 -14.28
N GLN A 176 47.41 10.72 -13.22
CA GLN A 176 48.10 9.55 -12.66
C GLN A 176 47.56 8.20 -13.20
N MET A 177 46.50 8.22 -14.00
CA MET A 177 45.92 7.02 -14.64
C MET A 177 46.57 6.65 -15.99
N SER A 178 47.83 7.05 -16.22
CA SER A 178 48.62 6.58 -17.37
C SER A 178 49.10 5.13 -17.23
N GLN A 179 48.69 4.43 -16.17
CA GLN A 179 48.85 3.00 -16.03
C GLN A 179 47.55 2.32 -16.48
N PRO A 180 47.58 1.36 -17.41
CA PRO A 180 46.39 0.59 -17.76
C PRO A 180 45.84 -0.06 -16.49
N SER A 181 44.53 0.04 -16.25
CA SER A 181 43.88 -0.69 -15.16
C SER A 181 44.06 -2.19 -15.40
N ILE A 182 45.04 -2.79 -14.73
CA ILE A 182 45.29 -4.22 -14.84
C ILE A 182 44.21 -4.92 -14.03
N PHE A 183 43.26 -5.55 -14.70
CA PHE A 183 42.34 -6.47 -14.06
C PHE A 183 43.09 -7.72 -13.62
N VAL A 184 43.24 -7.90 -12.32
CA VAL A 184 43.86 -9.10 -11.73
C VAL A 184 42.75 -10.04 -11.27
N HIS A 185 42.79 -11.29 -11.75
CA HIS A 185 41.89 -12.32 -11.26
C HIS A 185 42.12 -12.54 -9.75
N GLN A 186 41.12 -12.19 -8.95
CA GLN A 186 41.21 -12.25 -7.49
C GLN A 186 40.75 -13.61 -6.94
N ARG A 187 39.61 -14.14 -7.40
CA ARG A 187 38.97 -15.33 -6.84
C ARG A 187 38.20 -16.09 -7.91
N SER A 188 38.14 -17.42 -7.75
CA SER A 188 37.26 -18.29 -8.54
C SER A 188 36.33 -19.07 -7.61
N PHE A 189 35.10 -19.27 -8.07
CA PHE A 189 34.08 -20.04 -7.36
C PHE A 189 33.54 -21.14 -8.25
N SER A 190 33.48 -22.36 -7.71
CA SER A 190 32.78 -23.46 -8.35
C SER A 190 32.29 -24.46 -7.30
N LYS A 191 31.15 -25.09 -7.58
CA LYS A 191 30.60 -26.20 -6.79
C LYS A 191 30.45 -27.43 -7.69
N LYS A 192 30.71 -28.61 -7.14
CA LYS A 192 30.56 -29.87 -7.87
C LYS A 192 29.10 -30.04 -8.30
N ASN A 193 28.89 -30.52 -9.53
CA ASN A 193 27.57 -30.78 -10.13
C ASN A 193 26.68 -29.55 -10.32
N GLU A 194 27.23 -28.33 -10.26
CA GLU A 194 26.52 -27.10 -10.61
C GLU A 194 27.01 -26.58 -11.97
N LYS A 195 26.08 -26.09 -12.80
CA LYS A 195 26.41 -25.41 -14.06
C LYS A 195 25.86 -23.98 -14.03
N TYR A 196 26.70 -23.03 -14.36
CA TYR A 196 26.40 -21.59 -14.37
C TYR A 196 26.28 -21.10 -15.82
N ARG A 197 25.50 -20.05 -16.08
CA ARG A 197 25.31 -19.53 -17.45
C ARG A 197 25.35 -18.01 -17.54
N VAL A 198 24.37 -17.35 -16.95
CA VAL A 198 24.26 -15.89 -16.89
C VAL A 198 24.38 -15.40 -15.45
N MET A 199 24.89 -14.17 -15.29
CA MET A 199 25.05 -13.50 -14.01
C MET A 199 24.73 -12.02 -14.13
N ASP A 200 24.32 -11.44 -13.02
CA ASP A 200 24.21 -9.99 -12.84
C ASP A 200 24.60 -9.61 -11.40
N VAL A 201 24.78 -8.32 -11.15
CA VAL A 201 25.24 -7.81 -9.85
C VAL A 201 24.22 -6.83 -9.28
N ASP A 202 23.95 -6.97 -7.99
CA ASP A 202 23.27 -5.95 -7.19
C ASP A 202 24.32 -4.93 -6.71
N PRO A 203 24.34 -3.71 -7.28
CA PRO A 203 25.36 -2.72 -6.98
C PRO A 203 25.23 -2.14 -5.56
N MET A 204 24.06 -2.23 -4.93
CA MET A 204 23.81 -1.65 -3.60
C MET A 204 23.97 -2.68 -2.48
N GLY A 205 23.64 -3.94 -2.75
CA GLY A 205 23.68 -5.02 -1.76
C GLY A 205 24.97 -5.86 -1.76
N ASP A 206 25.96 -5.52 -2.60
CA ASP A 206 27.23 -6.25 -2.79
C ASP A 206 27.03 -7.75 -3.01
N ARG A 207 26.05 -8.10 -3.85
CA ARG A 207 25.68 -9.48 -4.15
C ARG A 207 25.76 -9.74 -5.64
N ALA A 208 26.34 -10.86 -6.02
CA ALA A 208 26.20 -11.41 -7.36
C ALA A 208 25.03 -12.38 -7.41
N VAL A 209 24.25 -12.31 -8.47
CA VAL A 209 23.15 -13.20 -8.76
C VAL A 209 23.49 -14.01 -10.00
N VAL A 210 23.49 -15.34 -9.88
CA VAL A 210 23.94 -16.23 -10.95
C VAL A 210 22.89 -17.28 -11.23
N SER A 211 22.59 -17.52 -12.50
CA SER A 211 21.76 -18.67 -12.90
C SER A 211 22.51 -19.98 -12.69
N VAL A 212 21.82 -20.97 -12.11
CA VAL A 212 22.40 -22.27 -11.74
C VAL A 212 21.48 -23.40 -12.15
N TRP A 213 22.05 -24.43 -12.77
CA TRP A 213 21.46 -25.76 -12.80
C TRP A 213 22.05 -26.63 -11.70
N LYS A 214 21.20 -27.20 -10.86
CA LYS A 214 21.56 -28.08 -9.76
C LYS A 214 20.51 -29.19 -9.64
N GLU A 215 20.94 -30.46 -9.62
CA GLU A 215 20.07 -31.62 -9.30
C GLU A 215 18.74 -31.63 -10.09
N GLN A 216 18.80 -31.41 -11.41
CA GLN A 216 17.62 -31.32 -12.29
C GLN A 216 16.69 -30.11 -12.06
N LYS A 217 17.12 -29.12 -11.28
CA LYS A 217 16.38 -27.86 -11.09
C LYS A 217 17.19 -26.69 -11.65
N TYR A 218 16.50 -25.77 -12.32
CA TYR A 218 17.05 -24.49 -12.73
C TYR A 218 16.63 -23.41 -11.73
N GLY A 219 17.58 -22.57 -11.35
CA GLY A 219 17.34 -21.58 -10.32
C GLY A 219 18.38 -20.48 -10.32
N ILE A 220 18.29 -19.66 -9.30
CA ILE A 220 19.15 -18.50 -9.08
C ILE A 220 19.97 -18.76 -7.82
N ARG A 221 21.26 -18.50 -7.88
CA ARG A 221 22.16 -18.51 -6.72
C ARG A 221 22.58 -17.08 -6.43
N LYS A 222 22.29 -16.61 -5.21
CA LYS A 222 22.84 -15.35 -4.70
C LYS A 222 24.13 -15.62 -3.94
N MET A 223 25.13 -14.80 -4.18
CA MET A 223 26.46 -14.91 -3.59
C MET A 223 26.87 -13.54 -3.06
N ASN A 224 27.39 -13.47 -1.85
CA ASN A 224 27.98 -12.24 -1.33
C ASN A 224 29.37 -12.03 -1.97
N LEU A 225 29.67 -10.81 -2.42
CA LEU A 225 30.94 -10.48 -3.07
C LEU A 225 32.12 -10.46 -2.07
N TYR A 226 31.88 -10.13 -0.79
CA TYR A 226 32.89 -10.17 0.27
C TYR A 226 33.16 -11.61 0.73
N ASP A 227 32.09 -12.35 1.02
CA ASP A 227 32.12 -13.74 1.45
C ASP A 227 31.42 -14.66 0.45
N ILE A 228 32.23 -15.20 -0.46
CA ILE A 228 31.78 -16.10 -1.53
C ILE A 228 31.31 -17.46 -0.97
N THR A 229 31.58 -17.78 0.30
CA THR A 229 31.06 -19.01 0.91
C THR A 229 29.57 -18.88 1.26
N SER A 230 29.14 -17.66 1.59
CA SER A 230 27.74 -17.31 1.86
C SER A 230 26.95 -17.30 0.55
N THR A 231 26.26 -18.40 0.29
CA THR A 231 25.48 -18.60 -0.93
C THR A 231 24.16 -19.28 -0.66
N GLU A 232 23.10 -18.79 -1.29
CA GLU A 232 21.76 -19.37 -1.20
C GLU A 232 21.26 -19.73 -2.60
N PHE A 233 20.51 -20.82 -2.72
CA PHE A 233 19.93 -21.27 -3.99
C PHE A 233 18.41 -21.16 -3.95
N ILE A 234 17.86 -20.49 -4.95
CA ILE A 234 16.44 -20.21 -5.14
C ILE A 234 15.98 -20.98 -6.39
N PRO A 235 15.18 -22.06 -6.26
CA PRO A 235 14.60 -22.73 -7.43
C PRO A 235 13.64 -21.77 -8.14
N ASN A 236 13.76 -21.63 -9.47
CA ASN A 236 13.00 -20.60 -10.20
C ASN A 236 12.38 -21.13 -11.50
N HIS A 237 13.18 -21.71 -12.40
CA HIS A 237 12.72 -22.13 -13.73
C HIS A 237 12.67 -23.66 -13.87
N SER A 238 11.84 -24.16 -14.78
CA SER A 238 11.82 -25.58 -15.17
C SER A 238 12.75 -25.86 -16.36
N GLY A 239 13.24 -24.82 -17.02
CA GLY A 239 14.19 -24.88 -18.13
C GLY A 239 15.40 -23.96 -17.92
N ILE A 240 16.32 -23.99 -18.89
CA ILE A 240 17.53 -23.17 -18.87
C ILE A 240 17.16 -21.68 -18.82
N ILE A 241 17.63 -20.99 -17.79
CA ILE A 241 17.56 -19.52 -17.69
C ILE A 241 18.49 -18.94 -18.75
N LYS A 242 17.95 -18.11 -19.63
CA LYS A 242 18.66 -17.53 -20.77
C LYS A 242 19.26 -16.18 -20.46
N ASP A 243 18.56 -15.39 -19.66
CA ASP A 243 18.98 -14.08 -19.24
C ASP A 243 18.45 -13.77 -17.84
N LEU A 244 19.19 -12.93 -17.13
CA LEU A 244 18.97 -12.57 -15.74
C LEU A 244 19.41 -11.13 -15.55
N LYS A 245 18.53 -10.29 -15.03
CA LYS A 245 18.80 -8.89 -14.74
C LYS A 245 18.33 -8.50 -13.35
N TYR A 246 19.19 -7.81 -12.61
CA TYR A 246 18.81 -7.17 -11.38
C TYR A 246 17.87 -6.00 -11.68
N ASN A 247 16.77 -5.93 -10.95
CA ASN A 247 15.85 -4.79 -10.96
C ASN A 247 16.00 -4.03 -9.64
N THR A 248 15.45 -2.82 -9.59
CA THR A 248 15.29 -2.06 -8.35
C THR A 248 14.62 -2.89 -7.24
N GLU A 249 14.81 -2.47 -5.98
CA GLU A 249 14.15 -3.05 -4.80
C GLU A 249 14.47 -4.53 -4.48
N ASN A 250 15.72 -4.99 -4.64
CA ASN A 250 16.12 -6.37 -4.36
C ASN A 250 15.34 -7.42 -5.18
N MET A 251 14.91 -7.06 -6.39
CA MET A 251 14.21 -7.97 -7.29
C MET A 251 15.11 -8.38 -8.45
N VAL A 252 14.86 -9.58 -8.98
CA VAL A 252 15.59 -10.10 -10.14
C VAL A 252 14.59 -10.55 -11.19
N LEU A 253 14.76 -10.01 -12.39
CA LEU A 253 14.07 -10.42 -13.58
C LEU A 253 14.84 -11.60 -14.22
N SER A 254 14.11 -12.62 -14.61
CA SER A 254 14.69 -13.83 -15.20
C SER A 254 13.79 -14.37 -16.30
N THR A 255 14.40 -14.83 -17.37
CA THR A 255 13.70 -15.43 -18.51
C THR A 255 14.37 -16.70 -18.98
N GLY A 256 13.62 -17.62 -19.56
CA GLY A 256 14.15 -18.93 -19.88
C GLY A 256 13.46 -19.70 -21.01
N LEU A 257 14.05 -20.85 -21.29
CA LEU A 257 13.54 -21.79 -22.29
C LEU A 257 12.22 -22.47 -21.90
N ASP A 258 11.79 -22.33 -20.65
CA ASP A 258 10.48 -22.79 -20.17
C ASP A 258 9.32 -21.87 -20.56
N LYS A 259 9.60 -20.84 -21.38
CA LYS A 259 8.62 -19.85 -21.84
C LYS A 259 8.01 -19.08 -20.67
N THR A 260 8.79 -18.77 -19.66
CA THR A 260 8.34 -17.93 -18.55
C THR A 260 9.24 -16.72 -18.37
N LEU A 261 8.62 -15.60 -17.99
CA LEU A 261 9.30 -14.42 -17.46
C LEU A 261 8.94 -14.32 -15.98
N LYS A 262 9.94 -14.33 -15.10
CA LYS A 262 9.73 -14.38 -13.66
C LYS A 262 10.44 -13.24 -12.96
N LEU A 263 9.74 -12.63 -12.01
CA LEU A 263 10.28 -11.62 -11.09
C LEU A 263 10.41 -12.27 -9.71
N THR A 264 11.63 -12.32 -9.19
CA THR A 264 11.96 -13.01 -7.94
C THR A 264 12.52 -12.03 -6.93
N SER A 265 12.00 -12.04 -5.70
CA SER A 265 12.55 -11.23 -4.61
C SER A 265 13.75 -11.94 -3.97
N LEU A 266 14.89 -11.24 -3.89
CA LEU A 266 16.09 -11.72 -3.22
C LEU A 266 15.99 -11.64 -1.69
N GLN A 267 15.05 -10.82 -1.17
CA GLN A 267 14.81 -10.67 0.26
C GLN A 267 14.02 -11.87 0.81
N SER A 268 12.92 -12.25 0.16
CA SER A 268 12.06 -13.36 0.59
C SER A 268 12.43 -14.70 -0.04
N ASN A 269 13.34 -14.72 -1.02
CA ASN A 269 13.73 -15.90 -1.81
C ASN A 269 12.54 -16.58 -2.52
N GLN A 270 11.55 -15.79 -2.95
CA GLN A 270 10.35 -16.29 -3.61
C GLN A 270 10.13 -15.61 -4.97
N VAL A 271 9.54 -16.38 -5.88
CA VAL A 271 9.03 -15.86 -7.16
C VAL A 271 7.75 -15.08 -6.87
N VAL A 272 7.80 -13.77 -7.11
CA VAL A 272 6.69 -12.83 -6.86
C VAL A 272 5.71 -12.84 -8.03
N LEU A 273 6.23 -12.79 -9.26
CA LEU A 273 5.44 -12.80 -10.49
C LEU A 273 5.99 -13.81 -11.49
N SER A 274 5.09 -14.43 -12.25
CA SER A 274 5.43 -15.39 -13.30
C SER A 274 4.48 -15.23 -14.49
N TYR A 275 4.99 -14.67 -15.57
CA TYR A 275 4.27 -14.52 -16.83
C TYR A 275 4.51 -15.70 -17.74
N GLN A 276 3.45 -16.24 -18.33
CA GLN A 276 3.53 -17.28 -19.35
C GLN A 276 3.72 -16.64 -20.73
N LEU A 277 4.81 -16.98 -21.41
CA LEU A 277 5.16 -16.46 -22.72
C LEU A 277 4.66 -17.41 -23.83
N GLY A 278 4.36 -16.84 -25.00
CA GLY A 278 3.98 -17.63 -26.19
C GLY A 278 5.15 -18.38 -26.84
N ALA A 279 6.39 -17.92 -26.61
CA ALA A 279 7.62 -18.53 -27.08
C ALA A 279 8.71 -18.46 -26.01
N PRO A 280 9.81 -19.25 -26.10
CA PRO A 280 10.93 -19.15 -25.18
C PRO A 280 11.48 -17.73 -25.07
N GLY A 281 11.68 -17.26 -23.84
CA GLY A 281 12.32 -15.98 -23.59
C GLY A 281 13.84 -16.12 -23.66
N TRP A 282 14.49 -15.13 -24.27
CA TRP A 282 15.91 -15.18 -24.62
C TRP A 282 16.72 -14.06 -24.00
N SER A 283 16.12 -12.87 -23.90
CA SER A 283 16.69 -11.70 -23.23
C SER A 283 15.60 -11.00 -22.41
N CYS A 284 16.00 -10.30 -21.36
CA CYS A 284 15.13 -9.48 -20.55
C CYS A 284 15.85 -8.23 -20.07
N ALA A 285 15.10 -7.14 -19.90
CA ALA A 285 15.61 -5.88 -19.36
C ALA A 285 14.52 -5.19 -18.55
N SER A 286 14.89 -4.31 -17.63
CA SER A 286 13.98 -3.42 -16.93
C SER A 286 14.15 -2.01 -17.48
N SER A 287 13.11 -1.19 -17.42
CA SER A 287 13.25 0.22 -17.79
C SER A 287 13.95 1.00 -16.68
N GLU A 288 14.87 1.88 -17.07
CA GLU A 288 15.53 2.83 -16.16
C GLU A 288 14.61 4.01 -15.83
N ALA A 289 13.80 4.45 -16.81
CA ALA A 289 12.87 5.57 -16.65
C ALA A 289 11.65 5.19 -15.78
N ASN A 290 11.13 3.97 -15.93
CA ASN A 290 9.99 3.49 -15.16
C ASN A 290 10.24 2.08 -14.61
N PRO A 291 10.56 1.95 -13.31
CA PRO A 291 10.82 0.65 -12.68
C PRO A 291 9.66 -0.36 -12.72
N SER A 292 8.44 0.10 -13.03
CA SER A 292 7.29 -0.78 -13.21
C SER A 292 7.27 -1.50 -14.55
N ILE A 293 8.04 -1.03 -15.53
CA ILE A 293 8.06 -1.58 -16.89
C ILE A 293 9.24 -2.53 -17.06
N VAL A 294 8.96 -3.71 -17.58
CA VAL A 294 9.96 -4.73 -17.90
C VAL A 294 9.75 -5.27 -19.32
N TYR A 295 10.86 -5.61 -19.97
CA TYR A 295 10.93 -6.03 -21.36
C TYR A 295 11.39 -7.48 -21.46
N CYS A 296 10.84 -8.23 -22.41
CA CYS A 296 11.29 -9.60 -22.70
C CYS A 296 11.36 -9.86 -24.21
N GLY A 297 12.54 -10.26 -24.67
CA GLY A 297 12.81 -10.68 -26.04
C GLY A 297 12.57 -12.17 -26.21
N LEU A 298 11.76 -12.53 -27.20
CA LEU A 298 11.41 -13.91 -27.50
C LEU A 298 12.24 -14.49 -28.66
N THR A 299 12.22 -15.81 -28.80
CA THR A 299 12.76 -16.50 -29.99
C THR A 299 12.03 -16.18 -31.29
N SER A 300 10.82 -15.65 -31.20
CA SER A 300 9.93 -15.36 -32.34
C SER A 300 10.18 -13.99 -32.99
N ASN A 301 11.33 -13.37 -32.76
CA ASN A 301 11.61 -11.98 -33.14
C ASN A 301 10.53 -11.01 -32.65
N THR A 302 10.11 -11.15 -31.39
CA THR A 302 9.07 -10.31 -30.77
C THR A 302 9.56 -9.84 -29.41
N VAL A 303 9.39 -8.57 -29.11
CA VAL A 303 9.57 -8.02 -27.76
C VAL A 303 8.21 -7.88 -27.10
N LEU A 304 8.09 -8.35 -25.86
CA LEU A 304 6.92 -8.12 -25.02
C LEU A 304 7.26 -7.11 -23.94
N VAL A 305 6.38 -6.13 -23.76
CA VAL A 305 6.45 -5.12 -22.71
C VAL A 305 5.45 -5.49 -21.64
N PHE A 306 5.90 -5.64 -20.40
CA PHE A 306 5.06 -5.92 -19.25
C PHE A 306 5.11 -4.74 -18.28
N ASP A 307 3.97 -4.50 -17.63
CA ASP A 307 3.88 -3.66 -16.46
C ASP A 307 3.70 -4.58 -15.25
N ILE A 308 4.59 -4.50 -14.26
CA ILE A 308 4.56 -5.36 -13.07
C ILE A 308 3.27 -5.18 -12.25
N ARG A 309 2.55 -4.06 -12.43
CA ARG A 309 1.25 -3.80 -11.81
C ARG A 309 0.15 -4.61 -12.50
N ASN A 310 0.30 -4.94 -13.77
CA ASN A 310 -0.59 -5.84 -14.51
C ASN A 310 -0.05 -7.27 -14.50
N THR A 311 -0.50 -8.06 -13.52
CA THR A 311 0.03 -9.41 -13.27
C THR A 311 -0.43 -10.50 -14.24
N LYS A 312 -1.29 -10.18 -15.22
CA LYS A 312 -1.92 -11.19 -16.08
C LYS A 312 -1.30 -11.30 -17.47
N GLU A 313 -1.11 -10.17 -18.15
CA GLU A 313 -0.72 -10.15 -19.57
C GLU A 313 0.25 -9.00 -19.86
N PHE A 314 0.94 -9.10 -20.99
CA PHE A 314 1.78 -8.01 -21.50
C PHE A 314 0.91 -6.81 -21.91
N VAL A 315 1.48 -5.61 -21.85
CA VAL A 315 0.82 -4.36 -22.24
C VAL A 315 1.00 -4.12 -23.74
N HIS A 316 2.24 -4.25 -24.23
CA HIS A 316 2.56 -4.07 -25.65
C HIS A 316 3.34 -5.25 -26.22
N LYS A 317 3.14 -5.47 -27.52
CA LYS A 317 3.85 -6.47 -28.32
C LYS A 317 4.51 -5.78 -29.49
N LEU A 318 5.83 -5.64 -29.42
CA LEU A 318 6.63 -4.95 -30.43
C LEU A 318 7.13 -5.97 -31.46
N ILE A 319 6.83 -5.70 -32.72
CA ILE A 319 7.21 -6.52 -33.86
C ILE A 319 7.80 -5.59 -34.91
N GLU A 320 9.00 -5.90 -35.35
CA GLU A 320 9.68 -5.15 -36.40
C GLU A 320 8.82 -5.06 -37.68
N PRO A 321 8.56 -3.87 -38.25
CA PRO A 321 7.62 -3.70 -39.36
C PRO A 321 8.06 -4.32 -40.69
N CYS A 322 9.38 -4.40 -40.95
CA CYS A 322 9.92 -4.54 -42.32
C CYS A 322 10.71 -5.84 -42.58
N VAL A 323 10.62 -6.86 -41.72
CA VAL A 323 11.36 -8.13 -41.89
C VAL A 323 10.38 -9.29 -42.07
N PRO A 324 10.60 -10.20 -43.05
CA PRO A 324 9.83 -11.43 -43.13
C PRO A 324 9.89 -12.15 -41.77
N LYS A 325 8.86 -12.93 -41.42
CA LYS A 325 8.81 -13.71 -40.16
C LYS A 325 9.88 -14.81 -40.13
N ILE A 326 11.14 -14.40 -40.06
CA ILE A 326 12.29 -15.25 -39.83
C ILE A 326 12.32 -15.47 -38.33
N PHE A 327 12.41 -16.74 -37.93
CA PHE A 327 12.64 -17.10 -36.55
C PHE A 327 14.07 -16.68 -36.16
N SER A 328 14.21 -15.45 -35.69
CA SER A 328 15.45 -14.93 -35.13
C SER A 328 15.22 -14.55 -33.66
N PRO A 329 15.95 -15.15 -32.71
CA PRO A 329 15.84 -14.78 -31.32
C PRO A 329 16.39 -13.38 -31.07
N ILE A 330 15.69 -12.62 -30.23
CA ILE A 330 16.20 -11.35 -29.72
C ILE A 330 17.17 -11.67 -28.60
N HIS A 331 18.46 -11.67 -28.93
CA HIS A 331 19.50 -12.19 -28.03
C HIS A 331 20.00 -11.16 -27.03
N SER A 332 19.78 -9.87 -27.28
CA SER A 332 20.16 -8.78 -26.40
C SER A 332 19.07 -7.71 -26.43
N ILE A 333 18.70 -7.22 -25.24
CA ILE A 333 17.83 -6.06 -25.05
C ILE A 333 18.48 -5.18 -23.99
N MET A 334 18.49 -3.88 -24.25
CA MET A 334 19.00 -2.89 -23.30
C MET A 334 18.29 -1.55 -23.55
N GLU A 335 17.81 -0.90 -22.50
CA GLU A 335 17.35 0.48 -22.60
C GLU A 335 18.56 1.40 -22.42
N VAL A 336 18.69 2.41 -23.28
CA VAL A 336 19.78 3.39 -23.26
C VAL A 336 19.18 4.77 -23.41
N MET A 337 19.70 5.74 -22.65
CA MET A 337 19.39 7.15 -22.84
C MET A 337 20.27 7.72 -23.96
N THR A 338 19.67 8.20 -25.05
CA THR A 338 20.37 8.88 -26.15
C THR A 338 19.72 10.23 -26.39
N GLU A 339 20.49 11.33 -26.29
CA GLU A 339 19.98 12.70 -26.49
C GLU A 339 18.69 12.99 -25.68
N ASP A 340 18.66 12.54 -24.42
CA ASP A 340 17.50 12.64 -23.50
C ASP A 340 16.24 11.85 -23.92
N VAL A 341 16.32 11.02 -24.95
CA VAL A 341 15.26 10.07 -25.35
C VAL A 341 15.65 8.66 -24.91
N PRO A 342 14.81 7.97 -24.09
CA PRO A 342 15.03 6.57 -23.77
C PRO A 342 14.74 5.69 -25.00
N LEU A 343 15.72 4.87 -25.38
CA LEU A 343 15.68 3.99 -26.54
C LEU A 343 15.92 2.55 -26.11
N LEU A 344 14.97 1.66 -26.40
CA LEU A 344 15.10 0.23 -26.18
C LEU A 344 15.81 -0.42 -27.37
N LEU A 345 17.10 -0.68 -27.24
CA LEU A 345 17.91 -1.39 -28.22
C LEU A 345 17.59 -2.88 -28.18
N CYS A 346 17.34 -3.44 -29.36
CA CYS A 346 17.04 -4.86 -29.58
C CYS A 346 17.97 -5.40 -30.65
N SER A 347 18.72 -6.46 -30.33
CA SER A 347 19.58 -7.15 -31.29
C SER A 347 19.07 -8.56 -31.56
N ASN A 348 18.96 -8.89 -32.84
CA ASN A 348 18.65 -10.23 -33.33
C ASN A 348 19.89 -10.80 -34.07
N LEU A 349 19.78 -11.98 -34.68
CA LEU A 349 20.91 -12.61 -35.38
C LEU A 349 21.27 -11.92 -36.71
N SER A 350 20.51 -10.92 -37.14
CA SER A 350 20.66 -10.23 -38.42
C SER A 350 21.15 -8.79 -38.25
N HIS A 351 20.57 -8.04 -37.30
CA HIS A 351 20.85 -6.62 -37.08
C HIS A 351 20.37 -6.14 -35.70
N THR A 352 20.68 -4.88 -35.39
CA THR A 352 20.21 -4.16 -34.19
C THR A 352 19.27 -3.05 -34.63
N TYR A 353 18.18 -2.86 -33.88
CA TYR A 353 17.20 -1.80 -34.06
C TYR A 353 16.76 -1.26 -32.70
N GLY A 354 16.07 -0.12 -32.69
CA GLY A 354 15.59 0.53 -31.47
C GLY A 354 14.08 0.70 -31.43
N TRP A 355 13.54 0.87 -30.22
CA TRP A 355 12.18 1.38 -29.99
C TRP A 355 12.26 2.59 -29.09
N ASN A 356 11.64 3.69 -29.49
CA ASN A 356 11.54 4.87 -28.64
C ASN A 356 10.58 4.55 -27.48
N THR A 357 11.04 4.65 -26.23
CA THR A 357 10.22 4.34 -25.05
C THR A 357 9.67 5.61 -24.36
N SER A 358 9.91 6.79 -24.92
CA SER A 358 9.35 8.05 -24.40
C SER A 358 7.83 8.17 -24.61
N THR A 359 7.30 7.51 -25.64
CA THR A 359 5.87 7.50 -25.98
C THR A 359 5.27 6.13 -25.68
N GLU A 360 3.98 6.10 -25.29
CA GLU A 360 3.25 4.84 -25.05
C GLU A 360 3.06 4.00 -26.33
N GLU A 361 3.29 4.59 -27.51
CA GLU A 361 3.13 3.90 -28.79
C GLU A 361 4.35 3.09 -29.22
N TYR A 362 5.51 3.24 -28.55
CA TYR A 362 6.76 2.56 -28.87
C TYR A 362 7.13 2.66 -30.36
N GLU A 363 7.58 3.84 -30.80
CA GLU A 363 7.92 4.06 -32.21
C GLU A 363 9.18 3.30 -32.63
N TYR A 364 9.13 2.65 -33.79
CA TYR A 364 10.27 1.90 -34.35
C TYR A 364 11.36 2.85 -34.85
N VAL A 365 12.59 2.67 -34.38
CA VAL A 365 13.76 3.45 -34.80
C VAL A 365 14.75 2.51 -35.49
N PRO A 366 14.88 2.58 -36.84
CA PRO A 366 15.96 1.88 -37.53
C PRO A 366 17.29 2.52 -37.16
N LEU A 367 18.31 1.69 -36.92
CA LEU A 367 19.66 2.16 -36.59
C LEU A 367 20.57 1.89 -37.79
N GLN A 368 21.36 2.89 -38.16
CA GLN A 368 22.49 2.69 -39.07
C GLN A 368 23.71 2.28 -38.25
N GLN A 369 24.38 1.22 -38.70
CA GLN A 369 25.67 0.83 -38.16
C GLN A 369 26.74 1.72 -38.80
N SER A 370 27.24 2.73 -38.07
CA SER A 370 28.48 3.41 -38.44
C SER A 370 29.63 2.70 -37.73
N VAL A 371 30.58 2.18 -38.51
CA VAL A 371 31.85 1.68 -37.98
C VAL A 371 32.84 2.83 -38.01
N GLU A 372 32.99 3.53 -36.90
CA GLU A 372 34.11 4.45 -36.73
C GLU A 372 35.30 3.66 -36.17
N TYR A 373 36.36 3.56 -36.95
CA TYR A 373 37.64 3.06 -36.47
C TYR A 373 38.34 4.20 -35.75
N GLU A 374 38.27 4.23 -34.43
CA GLU A 374 39.14 5.11 -33.65
C GLU A 374 40.56 4.51 -33.67
N ASN A 375 41.44 5.13 -34.45
CA ASN A 375 42.84 4.76 -34.56
C ASN A 375 43.55 5.10 -33.24
N ASP A 376 43.41 4.25 -32.20
CA ASP A 376 44.48 4.00 -31.20
C ASP A 376 44.08 3.07 -30.03
N VAL A 377 42.88 2.48 -30.02
CA VAL A 377 42.56 1.44 -29.03
C VAL A 377 41.88 0.27 -29.73
N THR A 378 42.28 -0.96 -29.41
CA THR A 378 41.66 -2.21 -29.91
C THR A 378 40.23 -2.45 -29.40
N ASP A 379 39.48 -1.38 -29.17
CA ASP A 379 38.09 -1.40 -28.75
C ASP A 379 37.22 -1.00 -29.93
N LEU A 380 36.44 -1.97 -30.44
CA LEU A 380 35.48 -1.74 -31.51
C LEU A 380 34.23 -1.08 -30.91
N ILE A 381 34.20 0.24 -30.87
CA ILE A 381 33.03 1.01 -30.44
C ILE A 381 32.04 1.02 -31.60
N ILE A 382 30.94 0.26 -31.49
CA ILE A 382 29.83 0.35 -32.44
C ILE A 382 28.94 1.50 -31.98
N LEU A 383 29.04 2.63 -32.67
CA LEU A 383 28.11 3.74 -32.50
C LEU A 383 26.85 3.44 -33.30
N PHE A 384 25.69 3.52 -32.64
CA PHE A 384 24.39 3.47 -33.30
C PHE A 384 23.83 4.87 -33.31
N GLN A 385 23.59 5.42 -34.50
CA GLN A 385 22.85 6.67 -34.66
C GLN A 385 21.46 6.39 -35.22
N PRO A 386 20.40 7.05 -34.69
CA PRO A 386 19.10 7.06 -35.32
C PRO A 386 19.22 7.59 -36.76
N ILE A 387 18.48 7.00 -37.70
CA ILE A 387 18.43 7.46 -39.10
C ILE A 387 17.65 8.77 -39.22
#